data_AF-A0A920I9U6-F1
#
_entry.id   AF-A0A920I9U6-F1
#
_cell.length_a   1.000
_cell.length_b   1.000
_cell.length_c   1.000
_cell.angle_alpha   90.00
_cell.angle_beta   90.00
_cell.angle_gamma   90.00
#
_symmetry.space_group_name_H-M   'P 1'
#
loop_
_entity.id
_entity.type
_entity.pdbx_description
1 polymer ?
#
loop_
_entity_poly.entity_id
_entity_poly.type
_entity_poly.pdbx_seq_one_letter_code
_entity_poly.pdbx_strand_id
1 'polypeptide(L)'
;MRLGNHFQELQRNSILLKKLWPEHWACTHHRLFLQDRIHLHLHYGDALLEMKQLNFKANIWFLDGFSPAKNKELWTENIFTQISRLSASKATIASFSVAALVKDGLRKVGFKIEKRGFGKREMLTGYYTAGLPDIILIRQKGNHNRGWYCRG
;
A
#
# COMPACT_ATOMS: atom_id res chain seq x y z
N MET A 1 13.88 -17.91 -10.47
CA MET A 1 13.17 -16.67 -10.91
C MET A 1 13.58 -16.34 -12.36
N ARG A 2 12.68 -16.52 -13.36
CA ARG A 2 12.93 -16.08 -14.75
C ARG A 2 12.51 -14.62 -14.91
N LEU A 3 13.35 -13.66 -14.50
CA LEU A 3 13.27 -12.31 -15.08
C LEU A 3 13.89 -12.43 -16.48
N GLY A 4 13.05 -12.56 -17.51
CA GLY A 4 13.48 -12.59 -18.90
C GLY A 4 14.06 -11.23 -19.33
N ASN A 5 14.81 -11.20 -20.43
CA ASN A 5 15.41 -9.98 -21.00
C ASN A 5 14.38 -8.99 -21.60
N HIS A 6 13.10 -9.14 -21.26
CA HIS A 6 12.00 -8.33 -21.81
C HIS A 6 12.07 -6.86 -21.38
N PHE A 7 12.77 -6.54 -20.28
CA PHE A 7 12.92 -5.18 -19.76
C PHE A 7 14.40 -4.80 -19.69
N GLN A 8 14.95 -4.29 -20.80
CA GLN A 8 16.36 -3.89 -20.90
C GLN A 8 16.72 -2.82 -19.85
N GLU A 9 15.84 -1.85 -19.63
CA GLU A 9 15.99 -0.79 -18.63
C GLU A 9 16.14 -1.30 -17.18
N LEU A 10 15.63 -2.50 -16.89
CA LEU A 10 15.67 -3.10 -15.55
C LEU A 10 16.80 -4.13 -15.40
N GLN A 11 17.65 -4.34 -16.41
CA GLN A 11 18.66 -5.40 -16.38
C GLN A 11 19.64 -5.26 -15.22
N ARG A 12 20.16 -4.04 -14.98
CA ARG A 12 21.10 -3.78 -13.89
C ARG A 12 20.52 -4.21 -12.54
N ASN A 13 19.29 -3.78 -12.25
CA ASN A 13 18.61 -4.11 -10.99
C ASN A 13 18.25 -5.60 -10.92
N SER A 14 17.85 -6.19 -12.05
CA SER A 14 17.50 -7.61 -12.14
C SER A 14 18.70 -8.52 -11.88
N ILE A 15 19.89 -8.16 -12.38
CA ILE A 15 21.13 -8.91 -12.14
C ILE A 15 21.52 -8.85 -10.66
N LEU A 16 21.51 -7.65 -10.07
CA LEU A 16 21.81 -7.48 -8.65
C LEU A 16 20.84 -8.26 -7.76
N LEU A 17 19.54 -8.15 -8.04
CA LEU A 17 18.52 -8.87 -7.28
C LEU A 17 18.68 -10.38 -7.40
N LYS A 18 18.94 -10.92 -8.60
CA LYS A 18 19.19 -12.36 -8.80
C LYS A 18 20.41 -12.85 -8.03
N LYS A 19 21.50 -12.07 -8.02
CA LYS A 19 22.74 -12.42 -7.33
C LYS A 19 22.55 -12.49 -5.81
N LEU A 20 21.70 -11.62 -5.27
CA LEU A 20 21.42 -11.53 -3.83
C LEU A 20 20.18 -12.33 -3.41
N TRP A 21 19.52 -13.02 -4.34
CA TRP A 21 18.26 -13.72 -4.06
C TRP A 21 18.52 -14.90 -3.12
N PRO A 22 17.76 -15.03 -2.02
CA PRO A 22 17.96 -16.13 -1.08
C PRO A 22 17.61 -17.47 -1.74
N GLU A 23 18.54 -18.43 -1.71
CA GLU A 23 18.38 -19.74 -2.34
C GLU A 23 17.39 -20.66 -1.60
N HIS A 24 17.23 -20.47 -0.29
CA HIS A 24 16.38 -21.31 0.56
C HIS A 24 15.69 -20.49 1.67
N TRP A 25 14.45 -20.86 2.03
CA TRP A 25 13.66 -20.24 3.11
C TRP A 25 14.10 -20.73 4.49
N ALA A 26 15.37 -20.51 4.85
CA ALA A 26 15.85 -20.84 6.20
C ALA A 26 15.17 -19.98 7.29
N CYS A 27 14.66 -18.81 6.92
CA CYS A 27 13.97 -17.89 7.81
C CYS A 27 12.83 -17.14 7.10
N THR A 28 11.93 -16.51 7.86
CA THR A 28 10.79 -15.77 7.32
C THR A 28 11.13 -14.34 6.92
N HIS A 29 12.24 -13.75 7.38
CA HIS A 29 12.62 -12.38 7.05
C HIS A 29 14.03 -12.29 6.47
N HIS A 30 14.14 -11.87 5.21
CA HIS A 30 15.42 -11.58 4.56
C HIS A 30 15.57 -10.08 4.31
N ARG A 31 16.76 -9.55 4.56
CA ARG A 31 17.13 -8.17 4.26
C ARG A 31 18.23 -8.15 3.22
N LEU A 32 17.92 -7.60 2.04
CA LEU A 32 18.83 -7.47 0.93
C LEU A 32 19.21 -6.00 0.75
N PHE A 33 20.50 -5.71 0.74
CA PHE A 33 21.02 -4.36 0.49
C PHE A 33 21.30 -4.24 -1.01
N LEU A 34 20.41 -3.56 -1.72
CA LEU A 34 20.49 -3.33 -3.15
C LEU A 34 21.09 -1.94 -3.38
N GLN A 35 22.28 -1.86 -3.96
CA GLN A 35 22.98 -0.56 -4.09
C GLN A 35 23.15 0.11 -2.69
N ASP A 36 23.62 1.36 -2.65
CA ASP A 36 23.96 1.99 -1.35
C ASP A 36 22.74 2.52 -0.58
N ARG A 37 21.60 2.71 -1.24
CA ARG A 37 20.44 3.42 -0.67
C ARG A 37 19.12 2.66 -0.73
N ILE A 38 19.09 1.45 -1.28
CA ILE A 38 17.86 0.67 -1.44
C ILE A 38 17.95 -0.61 -0.61
N HIS A 39 17.11 -0.71 0.40
CA HIS A 39 17.03 -1.92 1.22
C HIS A 39 15.72 -2.64 0.89
N LEU A 40 15.82 -3.90 0.50
CA LEU A 40 14.67 -4.75 0.23
C LEU A 40 14.48 -5.72 1.40
N HIS A 41 13.31 -5.65 2.03
CA HIS A 41 12.90 -6.58 3.08
C HIS A 41 11.89 -7.57 2.47
N LEU A 42 12.23 -8.85 2.47
CA LEU A 42 11.38 -9.94 2.01
C LEU A 42 10.84 -10.69 3.23
N HIS A 43 9.52 -10.73 3.34
CA HIS A 43 8.81 -11.49 4.37
C HIS A 43 8.12 -12.69 3.72
N TYR A 44 8.50 -13.90 4.14
CA TYR A 44 7.94 -15.17 3.68
C TYR A 44 7.05 -15.74 4.77
N GLY A 45 5.82 -16.10 4.40
CA GLY A 45 4.84 -16.67 5.32
C GLY A 45 3.43 -16.22 4.98
N ASP A 46 2.49 -16.52 5.87
CA ASP A 46 1.14 -15.97 5.82
C ASP A 46 1.19 -14.45 6.00
N ALA A 47 0.60 -13.71 5.06
CA ALA A 47 0.67 -12.25 5.05
C ALA A 47 0.11 -11.61 6.32
N LEU A 48 -0.99 -12.15 6.89
CA LEU A 48 -1.60 -11.58 8.07
C LEU A 48 -0.73 -11.81 9.32
N LEU A 49 -0.17 -13.01 9.46
CA LEU A 49 0.73 -13.34 10.57
C LEU A 49 2.00 -12.51 10.53
N GLU A 50 2.62 -12.38 9.35
CA GLU A 50 3.82 -11.56 9.17
C GLU A 50 3.51 -10.09 9.44
N MET A 51 2.46 -9.51 8.82
CA MET A 51 2.12 -8.10 8.99
C MET A 51 1.87 -7.71 10.44
N LYS A 52 1.31 -8.59 11.28
CA LYS A 52 1.09 -8.32 12.71
C LYS A 52 2.38 -8.07 13.48
N GLN A 53 3.49 -8.68 13.07
CA GLN A 53 4.79 -8.55 13.72
C GLN A 53 5.57 -7.32 13.23
N LEU A 54 5.14 -6.72 12.12
CA LEU A 54 5.83 -5.56 11.53
C LEU A 54 5.49 -4.27 12.27
N ASN A 55 6.50 -3.41 12.35
CA ASN A 55 6.41 -2.08 12.96
C ASN A 55 7.12 -1.04 12.07
N PHE A 56 6.58 -0.82 10.87
CA PHE A 56 7.01 0.26 9.97
C PHE A 56 5.83 1.19 9.63
N LYS A 57 6.14 2.31 8.99
CA LYS A 57 5.15 3.24 8.42
C LYS A 57 5.41 3.44 6.94
N ALA A 58 4.57 2.82 6.11
CA ALA A 58 4.67 2.93 4.66
C ALA A 58 4.09 4.27 4.19
N ASN A 59 4.86 4.98 3.37
CA ASN A 59 4.38 6.15 2.64
C ASN A 59 3.59 5.75 1.38
N ILE A 60 3.93 4.61 0.77
CA ILE A 60 3.30 4.14 -0.47
C ILE A 60 3.05 2.64 -0.35
N TRP A 61 1.83 2.23 -0.70
CA TRP A 61 1.42 0.83 -0.81
C TRP A 61 1.17 0.46 -2.27
N PHE A 62 1.81 -0.62 -2.70
CA PHE A 62 1.47 -1.33 -3.92
C PHE A 62 0.71 -2.59 -3.55
N LEU A 63 -0.61 -2.59 -3.73
CA LEU A 63 -1.43 -3.78 -3.52
C LEU A 63 -1.49 -4.56 -4.83
N ASP A 64 -0.47 -5.38 -5.02
CA ASP A 64 -0.37 -6.30 -6.13
C ASP A 64 -0.44 -7.73 -5.60
N GLY A 65 -1.55 -8.38 -5.92
CA GLY A 65 -1.82 -9.77 -5.58
C GLY A 65 -2.70 -10.35 -6.67
N PHE A 66 -2.80 -11.68 -6.72
CA PHE A 66 -3.77 -12.31 -7.59
C PHE A 66 -5.18 -11.75 -7.31
N SER A 67 -6.02 -11.75 -8.36
CA SER A 67 -7.38 -11.24 -8.24
C SER A 67 -8.09 -11.84 -7.01
N PRO A 68 -9.04 -11.12 -6.38
CA PRO A 68 -9.68 -11.64 -5.16
C PRO A 68 -10.32 -13.01 -5.29
N ALA A 69 -10.72 -13.40 -6.51
CA ALA A 69 -11.21 -14.75 -6.79
C ALA A 69 -10.15 -15.85 -6.60
N LYS A 70 -8.87 -15.53 -6.86
CA LYS A 70 -7.73 -16.47 -6.82
C LYS A 70 -6.99 -16.49 -5.49
N ASN A 71 -7.02 -15.41 -4.71
CA ASN A 71 -6.33 -15.32 -3.42
C ASN A 71 -7.17 -14.58 -2.39
N LYS A 72 -8.25 -15.21 -1.91
CA LYS A 72 -9.22 -14.59 -1.00
C LYS A 72 -8.61 -14.20 0.36
N GLU A 73 -7.63 -14.96 0.83
CA GLU A 73 -6.98 -14.79 2.13
C GLU A 73 -6.27 -13.43 2.25
N LEU A 74 -5.76 -12.91 1.13
CA LEU A 74 -5.12 -11.61 1.07
C LEU A 74 -6.12 -10.44 1.15
N TRP A 75 -7.39 -10.65 0.81
CA TRP A 75 -8.41 -9.59 0.70
C TRP A 75 -9.42 -9.64 1.85
N THR A 76 -8.91 -9.76 3.07
CA THR A 76 -9.72 -9.83 4.30
C THR A 76 -9.69 -8.51 5.07
N GLU A 77 -10.71 -8.28 5.90
CA GLU A 77 -10.78 -7.09 6.77
C GLU A 77 -9.57 -6.97 7.71
N ASN A 78 -9.04 -8.11 8.15
CA ASN A 78 -7.83 -8.16 8.98
C ASN A 78 -6.59 -7.63 8.23
N ILE A 79 -6.41 -8.01 6.96
CA ILE A 79 -5.30 -7.47 6.13
C ILE A 79 -5.47 -5.97 5.93
N PHE A 80 -6.68 -5.49 5.58
CA PHE A 80 -6.93 -4.06 5.41
C PHE A 80 -6.65 -3.27 6.71
N THR A 81 -6.99 -3.84 7.86
CA THR A 81 -6.69 -3.24 9.17
C THR A 81 -5.17 -3.13 9.39
N GLN A 82 -4.40 -4.17 9.03
CA GLN A 82 -2.95 -4.10 9.11
C GLN A 82 -2.36 -3.07 8.13
N ILE A 83 -2.91 -2.93 6.92
CA ILE A 83 -2.48 -1.89 5.95
C ILE A 83 -2.67 -0.50 6.58
N SER A 84 -3.83 -0.23 7.17
CA SER A 84 -4.09 1.04 7.86
C SER A 84 -3.12 1.27 9.04
N ARG A 85 -2.93 0.27 9.91
CA ARG A 85 -1.99 0.34 11.05
C ARG A 85 -0.56 0.66 10.61
N LEU A 86 -0.10 0.05 9.52
CA LEU A 86 1.25 0.20 8.97
C LEU A 86 1.38 1.39 8.01
N SER A 87 0.35 2.22 7.84
CA SER A 87 0.40 3.40 6.98
C SER A 87 0.94 4.62 7.71
N ALA A 88 1.80 5.39 7.05
CA ALA A 88 2.18 6.73 7.49
C ALA A 88 1.02 7.73 7.28
N SER A 89 1.09 8.89 7.94
CA SER A 89 0.22 10.01 7.61
C SER A 89 0.34 10.35 6.12
N LYS A 90 -0.79 10.53 5.42
CA LYS A 90 -0.85 10.81 3.97
C LYS A 90 -0.30 9.69 3.07
N ALA A 91 -0.21 8.45 3.58
CA ALA A 91 0.21 7.32 2.75
C ALA A 91 -0.70 7.18 1.52
N THR A 92 -0.12 6.85 0.36
CA THR A 92 -0.87 6.59 -0.87
C THR A 92 -0.94 5.10 -1.16
N ILE A 93 -1.99 4.67 -1.85
CA ILE A 93 -2.19 3.27 -2.24
C ILE A 93 -2.55 3.15 -3.71
N ALA A 94 -2.04 2.12 -4.38
CA ALA A 94 -2.37 1.77 -5.75
C ALA A 94 -2.63 0.26 -5.89
N SER A 95 -3.63 -0.11 -6.69
CA SER A 95 -3.93 -1.51 -7.02
C SER A 95 -4.55 -1.64 -8.41
N PHE A 96 -4.13 -2.65 -9.18
CA PHE A 96 -4.75 -3.02 -10.45
C PHE A 96 -6.12 -3.71 -10.27
N SER A 97 -6.48 -4.14 -9.06
CA SER A 97 -7.78 -4.73 -8.77
C SER A 97 -8.81 -3.64 -8.51
N VAL A 98 -9.89 -3.59 -9.30
CA VAL A 98 -11.03 -2.67 -9.09
C VAL A 98 -12.23 -3.31 -8.40
N ALA A 99 -12.02 -4.50 -7.84
CA ALA A 99 -13.04 -5.26 -7.13
C ALA A 99 -13.69 -4.45 -6.01
N ALA A 100 -15.01 -4.60 -5.84
CA ALA A 100 -15.78 -3.91 -4.80
C ALA A 100 -15.20 -4.17 -3.40
N LEU A 101 -14.92 -5.44 -3.10
CA LEU A 101 -14.32 -5.88 -1.82
C LEU A 101 -13.07 -5.07 -1.43
N VAL A 102 -12.16 -4.83 -2.39
CA VAL A 102 -10.92 -4.09 -2.13
C VAL A 102 -11.21 -2.61 -1.87
N LYS A 103 -12.08 -2.00 -2.68
CA LYS A 103 -12.49 -0.59 -2.47
C LYS A 103 -13.13 -0.39 -1.10
N ASP A 104 -14.07 -1.27 -0.75
CA ASP A 104 -14.86 -1.13 0.47
C ASP A 104 -14.03 -1.45 1.71
N GLY A 105 -13.17 -2.48 1.63
CA GLY A 105 -12.20 -2.79 2.69
C GLY A 105 -11.26 -1.62 2.97
N LEU A 106 -10.70 -0.99 1.94
CA LEU A 106 -9.80 0.15 2.10
C LEU A 106 -10.52 1.41 2.64
N ARG A 107 -11.76 1.65 2.20
CA ARG A 107 -12.58 2.76 2.72
C ARG A 107 -12.89 2.60 4.20
N LYS A 108 -13.27 1.39 4.63
CA LYS A 108 -13.57 1.10 6.05
C LYS A 108 -12.40 1.40 6.97
N VAL A 109 -11.16 1.24 6.48
CA VAL A 109 -9.95 1.41 7.29
C VAL A 109 -9.28 2.78 7.11
N GLY A 110 -9.98 3.75 6.49
CA GLY A 110 -9.56 5.16 6.48
C GLY A 110 -8.87 5.65 5.22
N PHE A 111 -8.93 4.90 4.11
CA PHE A 111 -8.49 5.39 2.80
C PHE A 111 -9.63 6.03 2.01
N LYS A 112 -9.35 7.20 1.42
CA LYS A 112 -10.20 7.73 0.36
C LYS A 112 -9.71 7.16 -0.97
N ILE A 113 -10.58 6.40 -1.63
CA ILE A 113 -10.28 5.68 -2.87
C ILE A 113 -10.91 6.38 -4.08
N GLU A 114 -10.10 6.55 -5.11
CA GLU A 114 -10.44 7.10 -6.41
C GLU A 114 -10.14 6.06 -7.49
N LYS A 115 -11.04 5.92 -8.47
CA LYS A 115 -10.76 5.14 -9.66
C LYS A 115 -9.93 5.99 -10.62
N ARG A 116 -8.84 5.44 -11.14
CA ARG A 116 -8.06 6.03 -12.23
C ARG A 116 -7.90 5.02 -13.35
N GLY A 117 -7.92 5.48 -14.60
CA GLY A 117 -7.62 4.63 -15.75
C GLY A 117 -6.13 4.65 -16.08
N PHE A 118 -5.56 3.51 -16.45
CA PHE A 118 -4.28 3.44 -17.17
C PHE A 118 -4.50 2.67 -18.47
N GLY A 119 -4.53 3.40 -19.60
CA GLY A 119 -4.94 2.84 -20.89
C GLY A 119 -6.37 2.30 -20.86
N LYS A 120 -6.59 1.05 -21.31
CA LYS A 120 -7.91 0.38 -21.32
C LYS A 120 -8.32 -0.25 -19.99
N ARG A 121 -7.51 -0.12 -18.93
CA ARG A 121 -7.76 -0.78 -17.64
C ARG A 121 -8.12 0.25 -16.57
N GLU A 122 -9.12 -0.06 -15.76
CA GLU A 122 -9.38 0.67 -14.52
C GLU A 122 -8.39 0.22 -13.43
N MET A 123 -7.94 1.15 -12.61
CA MET A 123 -7.04 0.98 -11.47
C MET A 123 -7.61 1.73 -10.25
N LEU A 124 -7.29 1.28 -9.05
CA LEU A 124 -7.58 2.02 -7.82
C LEU A 124 -6.35 2.78 -7.38
N THR A 125 -6.56 4.04 -7.03
CA THR A 125 -5.61 4.85 -6.28
C THR A 125 -6.28 5.43 -5.05
N GLY A 126 -5.53 5.76 -4.02
CA GLY A 126 -6.11 6.42 -2.86
C GLY A 126 -5.08 7.00 -1.92
N TYR A 127 -5.57 7.70 -0.92
CA TYR A 127 -4.75 8.32 0.11
C TYR A 127 -5.34 8.11 1.50
N TYR A 128 -4.47 7.96 2.49
CA TYR A 128 -4.82 7.68 3.87
C TYR A 128 -5.25 8.96 4.58
N THR A 129 -6.46 8.94 5.12
CA THR A 129 -7.12 10.09 5.75
C THR A 129 -7.25 9.98 7.26
N ALA A 130 -7.28 8.77 7.81
CA ALA A 130 -7.48 8.53 9.25
C ALA A 130 -6.25 8.84 10.13
N GLY A 131 -5.10 9.16 9.52
CA GLY A 131 -3.91 9.68 10.22
C GLY A 131 -3.85 11.20 10.32
N LEU A 132 -4.91 11.91 9.94
CA LEU A 132 -5.02 13.37 10.11
C LEU A 132 -5.70 13.64 11.46
N PRO A 133 -5.15 14.49 12.34
CA PRO A 133 -5.85 14.90 13.54
C PRO A 133 -7.21 15.51 13.15
N ASP A 134 -8.25 15.25 13.95
CA ASP A 134 -9.66 15.67 13.76
C ASP A 134 -9.88 17.19 13.53
N ILE A 135 -8.82 17.99 13.57
CA ILE A 135 -8.84 19.45 13.47
C ILE A 135 -9.19 19.96 12.06
N ILE A 136 -9.11 19.15 10.99
CA ILE A 136 -9.35 19.62 9.60
C ILE A 136 -10.59 18.98 8.93
N LEU A 137 -11.63 18.64 9.70
CA LEU A 137 -12.94 18.32 9.12
C LEU A 137 -14.07 19.20 9.67
N ILE A 138 -13.83 20.52 9.78
CA ILE A 138 -14.96 21.47 9.68
C ILE A 138 -15.36 21.55 8.22
N ARG A 139 -16.21 20.61 7.81
CA ARG A 139 -17.06 20.78 6.63
C ARG A 139 -18.02 21.91 6.95
N GLN A 140 -17.74 23.14 6.48
CA GLN A 140 -18.72 24.22 6.54
C GLN A 140 -19.96 23.82 5.71
N LYS A 141 -20.96 23.25 6.37
CA LYS A 141 -22.35 23.39 5.93
C LYS A 141 -22.83 24.71 6.52
N GLY A 142 -22.90 25.75 5.70
CA GLY A 142 -23.33 27.06 6.16
C GLY A 142 -23.42 28.05 5.02
N ASN A 143 -24.51 27.97 4.29
CA ASN A 143 -24.97 29.10 3.49
C ASN A 143 -25.30 30.27 4.44
N HIS A 144 -24.94 31.48 4.02
CA HIS A 144 -25.31 32.80 4.57
C HIS A 144 -24.55 33.32 5.82
N ASN A 145 -23.62 34.24 5.52
CA ASN A 145 -23.48 35.55 6.16
C ASN A 145 -23.25 35.59 7.69
N ARG A 146 -21.98 35.74 8.11
CA ARG A 146 -21.45 36.82 8.99
C ARG A 146 -20.11 36.44 9.67
N GLY A 147 -19.13 37.34 9.52
CA GLY A 147 -18.14 37.75 10.54
C GLY A 147 -17.13 36.73 11.09
N TRP A 148 -15.87 36.86 10.68
CA TRP A 148 -14.72 36.28 11.39
C TRP A 148 -14.39 37.15 12.62
N TYR A 149 -14.27 36.55 13.80
CA TYR A 149 -13.55 37.15 14.92
C TYR A 149 -12.49 36.18 15.42
N CYS A 150 -11.25 36.67 15.55
CA CYS A 150 -10.19 36.05 16.33
C CYS A 150 -10.29 36.58 17.77
N ARG A 151 -10.25 35.68 18.74
CA ARG A 151 -9.65 35.88 20.08
C ARG A 151 -8.83 34.61 20.34
N GLY A 152 -7.59 34.64 20.78
CA GLY A 152 -6.98 35.47 21.82
C GLY A 152 -6.32 34.48 22.76
#